data_AF-A0AAJ0BD56-F1
#
_entry.id   AF-A0AAJ0BD56-F1
#
_cell.length_a   1.000
_cell.length_b   1.000
_cell.length_c   1.000
_cell.angle_alpha   90.00
_cell.angle_beta   90.00
_cell.angle_gamma   90.00
#
_symmetry.space_group_name_H-M   'P 1'
#
loop_
_entity.id
_entity.type
_entity.pdbx_description
1 polymer ?
#
loop_
_entity_poly.entity_id
_entity_poly.type
_entity_poly.pdbx_seq_one_letter_code
_entity_poly.pdbx_strand_id
1 'polypeptide(L)'
;MFRQPTQSTNRNSLVCPTPGCSYRKPFNKKSDLNRHLRSVHLATYEECPYEDCSKAFKRKDKLKKHLRECHPQVRCLLHHCSADIADIYQEHHQDTEHGDVECALGLCKDSPPSRFTQPALKRHLRKHHGLGPLGWWGEFLLWDRVTRSVGKAFTNEHFMWLQSKERKWRPTWEECSVCLARQQPTAAGGIDAGSHDGHPEGSSA
;
A
#
# COMPACT_ATOMS: atom_id res chain seq x y z
N MET A 1 51.35 31.15 26.34
CA MET A 1 50.57 30.47 25.30
C MET A 1 49.28 29.95 25.92
N PHE A 2 48.15 30.65 25.77
CA PHE A 2 46.84 30.06 26.09
C PHE A 2 45.82 30.64 25.11
N ARG A 3 45.44 29.87 24.08
CA ARG A 3 44.26 30.14 23.26
C ARG A 3 43.12 29.27 23.78
N GLN A 4 42.04 29.90 24.24
CA GLN A 4 40.77 29.24 24.55
C GLN A 4 40.13 28.71 23.25
N PRO A 5 39.45 27.54 23.26
CA PRO A 5 38.69 27.08 22.11
C PRO A 5 37.36 27.83 22.00
N THR A 6 37.11 28.37 20.81
CA THR A 6 35.90 29.07 20.42
C THR A 6 34.70 28.12 20.37
N GLN A 7 33.72 28.31 21.27
CA GLN A 7 32.39 27.74 21.07
C GLN A 7 31.65 28.56 20.00
N SER A 8 31.87 28.20 18.73
CA SER A 8 31.04 28.65 17.62
C SER A 8 29.86 27.70 17.48
N THR A 9 28.74 28.01 18.15
CA THR A 9 27.47 27.32 17.96
C THR A 9 26.94 27.63 16.56
N ASN A 10 27.24 26.77 15.59
CA ASN A 10 26.69 26.84 14.25
C ASN A 10 25.18 26.48 14.31
N ARG A 11 24.32 27.48 14.04
CA ARG A 11 22.84 27.38 14.06
C ARG A 11 22.25 26.42 13.01
N ASN A 12 23.07 25.77 12.17
CA ASN A 12 22.64 24.75 11.21
C ASN A 12 23.20 23.34 11.48
N SER A 13 23.86 23.12 12.63
CA SER A 13 24.39 21.80 12.96
C SER A 13 23.28 20.84 13.39
N LEU A 14 23.07 19.78 12.61
CA LEU A 14 22.17 18.67 12.95
C LEU A 14 22.85 17.73 13.95
N VAL A 15 23.26 18.23 15.10
CA VAL A 15 23.86 17.44 16.19
C VAL A 15 22.80 17.10 17.24
N CYS A 16 23.07 16.07 18.07
CA CYS A 16 22.18 15.76 19.17
C CYS A 16 22.22 16.88 20.24
N PRO A 17 21.10 17.53 20.58
CA PRO A 17 21.04 18.57 21.60
C PRO A 17 21.11 18.02 23.04
N THR A 18 20.94 16.72 23.26
CA THR A 18 20.88 16.14 24.60
C THR A 18 22.24 16.24 25.32
N PRO A 19 22.30 16.91 26.49
CA PRO A 19 23.51 16.98 27.30
C PRO A 19 24.03 15.58 27.64
N GLY A 20 25.35 15.38 27.60
CA GLY A 20 25.93 14.06 27.92
C GLY A 20 25.74 12.94 26.87
N CYS A 21 24.99 13.14 25.78
CA CYS A 21 24.87 12.13 24.72
C CYS A 21 26.24 11.71 24.13
N SER A 22 26.52 10.41 24.08
CA SER A 22 27.78 9.89 23.53
C SER A 22 27.94 10.14 22.02
N TYR A 23 26.84 10.42 21.30
CA TYR A 23 26.86 10.72 19.87
C TYR A 23 26.97 12.23 19.62
N ARG A 24 28.17 12.69 19.26
CA ARG A 24 28.49 14.11 19.00
C ARG A 24 28.68 14.47 17.53
N LYS A 25 28.67 13.49 16.63
CA LYS A 25 28.83 13.74 15.19
C LYS A 25 27.56 14.38 14.62
N PRO A 26 27.67 15.31 13.66
CA PRO A 26 26.50 15.84 12.97
C PRO A 26 25.83 14.74 12.12
N PHE A 27 24.50 14.77 12.08
CA PHE A 27 23.70 13.94 11.19
C PHE A 27 23.60 14.58 9.80
N ASN A 28 23.53 13.75 8.76
CA ASN A 28 23.37 14.23 7.39
C ASN A 28 21.94 14.70 7.07
N LYS A 29 20.94 14.21 7.83
CA LYS A 29 19.52 14.50 7.61
C LYS A 29 18.80 14.76 8.93
N LYS A 30 17.82 15.66 8.93
CA LYS A 30 16.96 15.93 10.10
C LYS A 30 16.20 14.67 10.54
N SER A 31 15.81 13.80 9.60
CA SER A 31 15.17 12.51 9.89
C SER A 31 16.06 11.56 10.69
N ASP A 32 17.37 11.57 10.44
CA ASP A 32 18.34 10.76 11.18
C ASP A 32 18.53 11.25 12.62
N LEU A 33 18.63 12.57 12.81
CA LEU A 33 18.64 13.18 14.13
C LEU A 33 17.34 12.86 14.90
N ASN A 34 16.18 13.05 14.28
CA ASN A 34 14.89 12.72 14.90
C ASN A 34 14.77 11.23 15.26
N ARG A 35 15.31 10.35 14.41
CA ARG A 35 15.37 8.91 14.71
C ARG A 35 16.28 8.62 15.89
N HIS A 36 17.47 9.23 15.94
CA HIS A 36 18.38 9.12 17.08
C HIS A 36 17.70 9.56 18.38
N LEU A 37 17.12 10.76 18.39
CA LEU A 37 16.39 11.30 19.54
C LEU A 37 15.30 10.33 20.03
N ARG A 38 14.46 9.84 19.12
CA ARG A 38 13.41 8.85 19.47
C ARG A 38 13.94 7.55 20.05
N SER A 39 15.04 7.04 19.51
CA SER A 39 15.56 5.72 19.93
C SER A 39 16.45 5.77 21.18
N VAL A 40 17.13 6.89 21.43
CA VAL A 40 18.15 7.01 22.49
C VAL A 40 17.65 7.84 23.66
N HIS A 41 16.85 8.88 23.41
CA HIS A 41 16.49 9.86 24.43
C HIS A 41 15.01 9.87 24.78
N LEU A 42 14.14 9.35 23.91
CA LEU A 42 12.72 9.17 24.22
C LEU A 42 12.46 7.71 24.59
N ALA A 43 11.68 7.50 25.63
CA ALA A 43 11.20 6.18 26.05
C ALA A 43 9.88 5.81 25.33
N THR A 44 9.77 6.15 24.05
CA THR A 44 8.59 5.82 23.23
C THR A 44 8.79 4.47 22.56
N TYR A 45 7.87 3.55 22.80
CA TYR A 45 7.86 2.23 22.16
C TYR A 45 6.60 2.08 21.32
N GLU A 46 6.73 1.31 20.26
CA GLU A 46 5.63 0.86 19.42
C GLU A 46 5.36 -0.59 19.82
N GLU A 47 4.27 -0.81 20.53
CA GLU A 47 3.86 -2.12 21.03
C GLU A 47 3.27 -2.96 19.90
N CYS A 48 3.42 -4.29 20.02
CA CYS A 48 2.72 -5.21 19.16
C CYS A 48 1.21 -5.14 19.47
N PRO A 49 0.34 -4.99 18.46
CA PRO A 49 -1.10 -4.87 18.67
C PRO A 49 -1.81 -6.21 18.96
N TYR A 50 -1.09 -7.33 19.02
CA TYR A 50 -1.68 -8.64 19.32
C TYR A 50 -1.69 -8.87 20.83
N GLU A 51 -2.86 -9.22 21.37
CA GLU A 51 -3.08 -9.42 22.81
C GLU A 51 -2.20 -10.51 23.42
N ASP A 52 -1.80 -11.52 22.64
CA ASP A 52 -0.90 -12.60 23.04
C ASP A 52 0.60 -12.27 22.84
N CYS A 53 0.93 -11.03 22.44
CA CYS A 53 2.29 -10.62 22.15
C CYS A 53 2.71 -9.33 22.87
N SER A 54 3.47 -9.46 23.96
CA SER A 54 3.96 -8.30 24.73
C SER A 54 5.26 -7.66 24.17
N LYS A 55 5.60 -7.88 22.90
CA LYS A 55 6.83 -7.32 22.30
C LYS A 55 6.64 -5.84 21.95
N ALA A 56 7.61 -5.02 22.33
CA ALA A 56 7.61 -3.59 22.02
C ALA A 56 8.92 -3.16 21.34
N PHE A 57 8.83 -2.20 20.42
CA PHE A 57 9.96 -1.79 19.58
C PHE A 57 10.15 -0.28 19.61
N LYS A 58 11.39 0.18 19.75
CA LYS A 58 11.71 1.62 19.67
C LYS A 58 11.47 2.26 18.29
N ARG A 59 11.16 1.45 17.27
CA ARG A 59 11.08 1.86 15.87
C ARG A 59 10.00 1.12 15.10
N LYS A 60 9.23 1.87 14.31
CA LYS A 60 8.16 1.34 13.44
C LYS A 60 8.63 0.29 12.43
N ASP A 61 9.83 0.46 11.83
CA ASP A 61 10.34 -0.54 10.87
C ASP A 61 10.68 -1.88 11.54
N LYS A 62 11.06 -1.86 12.82
CA LYS A 62 11.31 -3.07 13.61
C LYS A 62 10.00 -3.76 13.99
N LEU A 63 8.98 -3.00 14.40
CA LEU A 63 7.63 -3.53 14.60
C LEU A 63 7.09 -4.14 13.30
N LYS A 64 7.15 -3.43 12.17
CA LYS A 64 6.72 -3.96 10.86
C LYS A 64 7.44 -5.25 10.46
N LYS A 65 8.75 -5.35 10.74
CA LYS A 65 9.51 -6.58 10.51
C LYS A 65 8.98 -7.71 11.40
N HIS A 66 8.84 -7.45 12.69
CA HIS A 66 8.30 -8.41 13.65
C HIS A 66 6.91 -8.92 13.25
N LEU A 67 6.01 -8.03 12.85
CA LEU A 67 4.68 -8.39 12.38
C LEU A 67 4.74 -9.38 11.21
N ARG A 68 5.58 -9.11 10.20
CA ARG A 68 5.75 -10.02 9.06
C ARG A 68 6.34 -11.39 9.42
N GLU A 69 7.17 -11.47 10.45
CA GLU A 69 7.90 -12.68 10.81
C GLU A 69 7.20 -13.53 11.86
N CYS A 70 6.34 -12.93 12.69
CA CYS A 70 5.77 -13.58 13.87
C CYS A 70 4.25 -13.64 13.87
N HIS A 71 3.58 -12.91 12.98
CA HIS A 71 2.13 -12.77 13.00
C HIS A 71 1.49 -13.07 11.64
N PRO A 72 0.21 -13.51 11.61
CA PRO A 72 -0.49 -13.83 10.37
C PRO A 72 -0.47 -12.67 9.39
N GLN A 73 -0.17 -12.99 8.12
CA GLN A 73 -0.24 -12.05 7.03
C GLN A 73 -1.43 -12.37 6.15
N VAL A 74 -2.15 -11.33 5.73
CA VAL A 74 -3.17 -11.40 4.69
C VAL A 74 -2.69 -10.62 3.48
N ARG A 75 -2.98 -11.17 2.30
CA ARG A 75 -2.87 -10.40 1.08
C ARG A 75 -4.05 -9.44 0.98
N CYS A 76 -3.80 -8.20 0.57
CA CYS A 76 -4.87 -7.27 0.26
C CYS A 76 -5.85 -7.90 -0.75
N LEU A 77 -7.15 -7.82 -0.45
CA LEU A 77 -8.20 -8.46 -1.26
C LEU A 77 -8.49 -7.69 -2.56
N LEU A 78 -8.03 -6.44 -2.65
CA LEU A 78 -8.19 -5.61 -3.83
C LEU A 78 -7.17 -6.04 -4.89
N HIS A 79 -7.68 -6.49 -6.03
CA HIS A 79 -6.92 -7.17 -7.07
C HIS A 79 -5.77 -6.35 -7.69
N HIS A 80 -5.82 -5.02 -7.55
CA HIS A 80 -4.76 -4.14 -8.03
C HIS A 80 -3.62 -3.97 -7.02
N CYS A 81 -3.74 -4.55 -5.82
CA CYS A 81 -2.81 -4.44 -4.71
C CYS A 81 -2.22 -5.80 -4.33
N SER A 82 -0.91 -5.92 -4.39
CA SER A 82 -0.18 -7.14 -4.01
C SER A 82 0.48 -7.01 -2.64
N ALA A 83 0.03 -6.08 -1.80
CA ALA A 83 0.59 -5.90 -0.47
C ALA A 83 0.20 -7.08 0.43
N ASP A 84 1.22 -7.72 1.01
CA ASP A 84 1.06 -8.63 2.15
C ASP A 84 1.21 -7.79 3.43
N ILE A 85 0.19 -7.83 4.28
CA ILE A 85 0.05 -7.00 5.49
C ILE A 85 -0.36 -7.87 6.66
N ALA A 86 -0.03 -7.46 7.89
CA ALA A 86 -0.54 -8.16 9.06
C ALA A 86 -2.07 -8.05 9.09
N ASP A 87 -2.75 -9.15 9.39
CA ASP A 87 -4.21 -9.26 9.36
C ASP A 87 -4.92 -8.17 10.16
N ILE A 88 -4.41 -7.87 11.36
CA ILE A 88 -4.93 -6.81 12.23
C ILE A 88 -4.87 -5.40 11.62
N TYR A 89 -4.05 -5.17 10.59
CA TYR A 89 -3.95 -3.90 9.88
C TYR A 89 -4.66 -3.89 8.53
N GLN A 90 -5.46 -4.91 8.23
CA GLN A 90 -6.13 -5.03 6.93
C GLN A 90 -7.08 -3.85 6.66
N GLU A 91 -7.92 -3.48 7.62
CA GLU A 91 -8.84 -2.34 7.49
C GLU A 91 -8.07 -1.03 7.36
N HIS A 92 -7.09 -0.78 8.23
CA HIS A 92 -6.26 0.42 8.17
C HIS A 92 -5.51 0.56 6.84
N HIS A 93 -5.02 -0.55 6.27
CA HIS A 93 -4.42 -0.54 4.93
C HIS A 93 -5.44 -0.13 3.86
N GLN A 94 -6.67 -0.66 3.94
CA GLN A 94 -7.75 -0.26 3.04
C GLN A 94 -8.03 1.24 3.15
N ASP A 95 -8.11 1.80 4.35
CA ASP A 95 -8.47 3.22 4.51
C ASP A 95 -7.37 4.20 4.10
N THR A 96 -6.10 3.78 4.18
CA THR A 96 -4.96 4.68 3.93
C THR A 96 -4.36 4.54 2.54
N GLU A 97 -4.39 3.33 1.98
CA GLU A 97 -3.80 3.05 0.67
C GLU A 97 -4.85 2.98 -0.44
N HIS A 98 -6.12 2.78 -0.07
CA HIS A 98 -7.26 2.68 -0.97
C HIS A 98 -8.23 3.83 -0.74
N GLY A 99 -9.18 3.98 -1.65
CA GLY A 99 -10.17 5.04 -1.62
C GLY A 99 -11.56 4.52 -1.97
N ASP A 100 -12.33 5.38 -2.60
CA ASP A 100 -13.73 5.16 -2.93
C ASP A 100 -14.00 5.36 -4.44
N VAL A 101 -12.93 5.45 -5.25
CA VAL A 101 -13.05 5.71 -6.67
C VAL A 101 -12.86 4.43 -7.47
N GLU A 102 -13.81 4.15 -8.36
CA GLU A 102 -13.82 2.91 -9.14
C GLU A 102 -13.33 3.09 -10.58
N CYS A 103 -12.60 2.10 -11.10
CA CYS A 103 -12.38 1.96 -12.53
C CYS A 103 -13.49 1.08 -13.12
N ALA A 104 -14.30 1.63 -14.03
CA ALA A 104 -15.36 0.91 -14.72
C ALA A 104 -15.14 0.91 -16.24
N LEU A 105 -13.87 0.87 -16.68
CA LEU A 105 -13.51 0.76 -18.08
C LEU A 105 -13.47 -0.70 -18.55
N GLY A 106 -14.23 -1.01 -19.60
CA GLY A 106 -14.24 -2.36 -20.18
C GLY A 106 -14.48 -3.44 -19.11
N LEU A 107 -13.59 -4.43 -19.04
CA LEU A 107 -13.66 -5.55 -18.08
C LEU A 107 -13.61 -5.12 -16.61
N CYS A 108 -13.13 -3.92 -16.30
CA CYS A 108 -13.13 -3.41 -14.93
C CYS A 108 -14.56 -3.16 -14.41
N LYS A 109 -15.53 -2.91 -15.31
CA LYS A 109 -16.95 -2.72 -14.94
C LYS A 109 -17.54 -3.96 -14.26
N ASP A 110 -17.13 -5.15 -14.69
CA ASP A 110 -17.62 -6.43 -14.18
C ASP A 110 -16.66 -7.06 -13.15
N SER A 111 -15.59 -6.35 -12.81
CA SER A 111 -14.61 -6.80 -11.81
C SER A 111 -15.07 -6.43 -10.39
N PRO A 112 -14.57 -7.12 -9.35
CA PRO A 112 -14.77 -6.68 -7.97
C PRO A 112 -14.30 -5.24 -7.78
N PRO A 113 -14.82 -4.53 -6.75
CA PRO A 113 -14.43 -3.15 -6.47
C PRO A 113 -12.92 -2.98 -6.45
N SER A 114 -12.48 -1.94 -7.16
CA SER A 114 -11.10 -1.53 -7.28
C SER A 114 -10.68 -0.53 -6.21
N ARG A 115 -11.59 0.33 -5.72
CA ARG A 115 -11.37 1.24 -4.57
C ARG A 115 -10.07 2.05 -4.63
N PHE A 116 -9.81 2.75 -5.72
CA PHE A 116 -8.61 3.59 -5.82
C PHE A 116 -8.75 4.90 -5.04
N THR A 117 -7.62 5.42 -4.54
CA THR A 117 -7.50 6.86 -4.26
C THR A 117 -7.45 7.65 -5.56
N GLN A 118 -7.78 8.95 -5.54
CA GLN A 118 -7.73 9.78 -6.75
C GLN A 118 -6.37 9.71 -7.48
N PRO A 119 -5.21 9.90 -6.81
CA PRO A 119 -3.92 9.79 -7.48
C PRO A 119 -3.64 8.37 -8.00
N ALA A 120 -4.09 7.34 -7.29
CA ALA A 120 -3.91 5.94 -7.69
C ALA A 120 -4.71 5.60 -8.94
N LEU A 121 -5.98 6.02 -9.04
CA LEU A 121 -6.79 5.83 -10.24
C LEU A 121 -6.15 6.52 -11.44
N LYS A 122 -5.72 7.77 -11.32
CA LYS A 122 -5.06 8.50 -12.41
C LYS A 122 -3.82 7.75 -12.92
N ARG A 123 -3.00 7.20 -12.01
CA ARG A 123 -1.85 6.37 -12.38
C ARG A 123 -2.29 5.07 -13.08
N HIS A 124 -3.34 4.42 -12.57
CA HIS A 124 -3.89 3.20 -13.14
C HIS A 124 -4.44 3.42 -14.57
N LEU A 125 -5.29 4.43 -14.76
CA LEU A 125 -5.85 4.81 -16.07
C LEU A 125 -4.76 5.09 -17.10
N ARG A 126 -3.68 5.77 -16.68
CA ARG A 126 -2.55 6.03 -17.57
C ARG A 126 -1.78 4.77 -17.95
N LYS A 127 -1.51 3.91 -16.97
CA LYS A 127 -0.66 2.73 -17.16
C LYS A 127 -1.37 1.60 -17.91
N HIS A 128 -2.65 1.36 -17.63
CA HIS A 128 -3.38 0.19 -18.12
C HIS A 128 -4.43 0.51 -19.18
N HIS A 129 -4.87 1.76 -19.28
CA HIS A 129 -5.97 2.16 -20.16
C HIS A 129 -5.59 3.23 -21.20
N GLY A 130 -4.31 3.61 -21.27
CA GLY A 130 -3.80 4.52 -22.29
C GLY A 130 -4.26 5.96 -22.12
N LEU A 131 -4.80 6.34 -20.95
CA LEU A 131 -5.06 7.74 -20.64
C LEU A 131 -3.71 8.49 -20.65
N GLY A 132 -3.58 9.58 -21.38
CA GLY A 132 -2.32 10.32 -21.37
C GLY A 132 -2.17 11.22 -20.14
N PRO A 133 -1.08 11.98 -20.05
CA PRO A 133 -0.97 13.04 -19.06
C PRO A 133 -2.09 14.06 -19.30
N LEU A 134 -2.89 14.30 -18.27
CA LEU A 134 -3.87 15.36 -18.26
C LEU A 134 -3.19 16.66 -17.86
N GLY A 135 -3.47 17.75 -18.60
CA GLY A 135 -3.19 19.10 -18.10
C GLY A 135 -4.10 19.44 -16.92
N TRP A 136 -3.84 20.56 -16.26
CA TRP A 136 -4.60 21.00 -15.08
C TRP A 136 -6.12 21.02 -15.33
N TRP A 137 -6.57 21.56 -16.46
CA TRP A 137 -7.97 21.57 -16.86
C TRP A 137 -8.56 20.17 -17.13
N GLY A 138 -7.80 19.29 -17.79
CA GLY A 138 -8.23 17.92 -18.05
C GLY A 138 -8.37 17.09 -16.77
N GLU A 139 -7.49 17.35 -15.78
CA GLU A 139 -7.55 16.73 -14.47
C GLU A 139 -8.76 17.20 -13.66
N PHE A 140 -9.03 18.51 -13.66
CA PHE A 140 -10.24 19.05 -13.04
C PHE A 140 -11.50 18.41 -13.62
N LEU A 141 -11.63 18.34 -14.95
CA LEU A 141 -12.80 17.76 -15.61
C LEU A 141 -12.96 16.26 -15.34
N LEU A 142 -11.84 15.52 -15.29
CA LEU A 142 -11.86 14.11 -14.91
C LEU A 142 -12.46 13.96 -13.50
N TRP A 143 -11.97 14.73 -12.52
CA TRP A 143 -12.43 14.61 -11.14
C TRP A 143 -13.85 15.15 -10.93
N ASP A 144 -14.21 16.27 -11.55
CA ASP A 144 -15.58 16.81 -11.49
C ASP A 144 -16.60 15.77 -11.98
N ARG A 145 -16.30 15.07 -13.07
CA ARG A 145 -17.21 14.08 -13.62
C ARG A 145 -17.22 12.77 -12.82
N VAL A 146 -16.06 12.30 -12.37
CA VAL A 146 -15.96 11.10 -11.52
C VAL A 146 -16.66 11.30 -10.18
N THR A 147 -16.47 12.45 -9.54
CA THR A 147 -17.08 12.71 -8.23
C THR A 147 -18.60 12.86 -8.30
N ARG A 148 -19.13 13.28 -9.46
CA ARG A 148 -20.58 13.35 -9.73
C ARG A 148 -21.19 12.06 -10.24
N SER A 149 -20.39 11.04 -10.58
CA SER A 149 -20.91 9.79 -11.10
C SER A 149 -21.41 8.88 -9.97
N VAL A 150 -22.43 8.08 -10.27
CA VAL A 150 -22.95 7.08 -9.34
C VAL A 150 -21.82 6.12 -8.96
N GLY A 151 -21.59 5.95 -7.66
CA GLY A 151 -20.52 5.08 -7.15
C GLY A 151 -19.10 5.60 -7.42
N LYS A 152 -18.92 6.89 -7.76
CA LYS A 152 -17.61 7.50 -8.01
C LYS A 152 -16.76 6.71 -9.02
N ALA A 153 -17.41 6.23 -10.08
CA ALA A 153 -16.80 5.39 -11.09
C ALA A 153 -16.34 6.19 -12.33
N PHE A 154 -15.17 5.85 -12.86
CA PHE A 154 -14.71 6.31 -14.18
C PHE A 154 -15.11 5.30 -15.26
N THR A 155 -16.06 5.68 -16.12
CA THR A 155 -16.70 4.80 -17.12
C THR A 155 -16.19 5.07 -18.53
N ASN A 156 -16.55 4.20 -19.48
CA ASN A 156 -16.25 4.38 -20.90
C ASN A 156 -16.79 5.72 -21.43
N GLU A 157 -17.97 6.16 -21.00
CA GLU A 157 -18.56 7.44 -21.41
C GLU A 157 -17.69 8.63 -21.02
N HIS A 158 -17.13 8.60 -19.79
CA HIS A 158 -16.22 9.63 -19.33
C HIS A 158 -14.96 9.69 -20.18
N PHE A 159 -14.39 8.53 -20.52
CA PHE A 159 -13.22 8.46 -21.39
C PHE A 159 -13.53 8.94 -22.81
N MET A 160 -14.59 8.44 -23.45
CA MET A 160 -14.96 8.82 -24.82
C MET A 160 -15.20 10.33 -24.94
N TRP A 161 -15.83 10.92 -23.93
CA TRP A 161 -15.99 12.36 -23.87
C TRP A 161 -14.64 13.09 -23.78
N LEU A 162 -13.73 12.66 -22.91
CA LEU A 162 -12.38 13.24 -22.81
C LEU A 162 -11.62 13.13 -24.14
N GLN A 163 -11.67 11.97 -24.80
CA GLN A 163 -11.06 11.75 -26.11
C GLN A 163 -11.67 12.63 -27.21
N SER A 164 -12.97 12.92 -27.14
CA SER A 164 -13.64 13.83 -28.08
C SER A 164 -13.13 15.27 -27.98
N LYS A 165 -12.74 15.70 -26.77
CA LYS A 165 -12.17 17.03 -26.50
C LYS A 165 -10.70 17.11 -26.88
N GLU A 166 -9.96 16.04 -26.59
CA GLU A 166 -8.53 15.94 -26.86
C GLU A 166 -8.24 14.58 -27.53
N ARG A 167 -8.18 14.56 -28.88
CA ARG A 167 -7.93 13.35 -29.71
C ARG A 167 -6.49 12.83 -29.60
N LYS A 168 -5.95 12.77 -28.39
CA LYS A 168 -4.52 12.52 -28.13
C LYS A 168 -4.21 11.10 -27.69
N TRP A 169 -5.22 10.32 -27.32
CA TRP A 169 -5.02 9.06 -26.61
C TRP A 169 -5.64 7.88 -27.37
N ARG A 170 -4.95 6.75 -27.34
CA ARG A 170 -5.43 5.49 -27.90
C ARG A 170 -5.90 4.58 -26.76
N PRO A 171 -7.13 4.06 -26.83
CA PRO A 171 -7.66 3.21 -25.78
C PRO A 171 -6.97 1.85 -25.79
N THR A 172 -6.63 1.33 -24.60
CA THR A 172 -6.01 -0.01 -24.44
C THR A 172 -6.72 -0.87 -23.39
N TRP A 173 -7.93 -0.51 -22.96
CA TRP A 173 -8.59 -1.13 -21.81
C TRP A 173 -9.26 -2.47 -22.07
N GLU A 174 -9.48 -2.85 -23.33
CA GLU A 174 -10.04 -4.16 -23.69
C GLU A 174 -9.12 -5.32 -23.25
N GLU A 175 -7.82 -5.04 -23.14
CA GLU A 175 -6.79 -5.98 -22.69
C GLU A 175 -6.21 -5.59 -21.33
N CYS A 176 -7.05 -5.10 -20.41
CA CYS A 176 -6.60 -4.66 -19.08
C CYS A 176 -5.86 -5.81 -18.36
N SER A 177 -4.53 -5.73 -18.35
CA SER A 177 -3.66 -6.79 -17.82
C SER A 177 -3.90 -7.08 -16.34
N VAL A 178 -4.41 -6.10 -15.59
CA VAL A 178 -4.77 -6.25 -14.17
C VAL A 178 -6.02 -7.13 -13.99
N CYS A 179 -7.02 -6.99 -14.87
CA CYS A 179 -8.29 -7.72 -14.74
C CYS A 179 -8.26 -9.07 -15.47
N LEU A 180 -7.55 -9.15 -16.62
CA LEU A 180 -7.39 -10.38 -17.38
C LEU A 180 -6.66 -11.49 -16.60
N ALA A 181 -5.72 -11.14 -15.72
CA ALA A 181 -5.02 -12.09 -14.86
C ALA A 181 -5.94 -12.91 -13.94
N ARG A 182 -7.22 -12.52 -13.79
CA ARG A 182 -8.21 -13.17 -12.91
C ARG A 182 -9.31 -13.94 -13.66
N GLN A 183 -9.45 -13.75 -14.98
CA GLN A 183 -10.36 -14.58 -15.79
C GLN A 183 -9.80 -15.99 -16.01
N GLN A 184 -8.53 -16.21 -15.72
CA GLN A 184 -7.95 -17.55 -15.72
C GLN A 184 -8.39 -18.26 -14.43
N PRO A 185 -9.10 -19.40 -14.52
CA PRO A 185 -9.42 -20.18 -13.33
C PRO A 185 -8.12 -20.52 -12.63
N THR A 186 -7.98 -20.09 -11.37
CA THR A 186 -6.89 -20.55 -10.53
C THR A 186 -6.99 -22.06 -10.49
N ALA A 187 -6.00 -22.76 -11.06
CA ALA A 187 -5.87 -24.19 -10.87
C ALA A 187 -5.80 -24.45 -9.36
N ALA A 188 -6.95 -24.81 -8.78
CA ALA A 188 -7.05 -25.17 -7.38
C ALA A 188 -6.14 -26.39 -7.20
N GLY A 189 -5.16 -26.26 -6.29
CA GLY A 189 -4.31 -27.36 -5.89
C GLY A 189 -5.16 -28.53 -5.46
N GLY A 190 -5.04 -29.64 -6.20
CA GLY A 190 -5.52 -30.94 -5.75
C GLY A 190 -4.71 -31.34 -4.53
N ILE A 191 -5.31 -31.18 -3.35
CA ILE A 191 -4.94 -31.98 -2.20
C ILE A 191 -5.60 -33.34 -2.40
N ASP A 192 -4.81 -34.29 -2.88
CA ASP A 192 -5.14 -35.71 -2.92
C ASP A 192 -5.24 -36.19 -1.46
N ALA A 193 -6.45 -36.16 -0.90
CA ALA A 193 -6.72 -36.70 0.42
C ALA A 193 -6.76 -38.23 0.28
N GLY A 194 -5.68 -38.86 0.72
CA GLY A 194 -5.55 -40.31 0.81
C GLY A 194 -6.79 -40.95 1.45
N SER A 195 -7.40 -41.87 0.70
CA SER A 195 -8.45 -42.75 1.22
C SER A 195 -7.81 -43.79 2.13
N HIS A 196 -8.01 -43.61 3.44
CA HIS A 196 -7.74 -44.60 4.46
C HIS A 196 -8.91 -45.60 4.51
N ASP A 197 -8.56 -46.87 4.35
CA ASP A 197 -9.10 -48.06 5.02
C ASP A 197 -10.62 -48.27 5.10
N GLY A 198 -11.08 -49.27 4.33
CA GLY A 198 -12.37 -49.92 4.53
C GLY A 198 -12.25 -51.43 4.40
N HIS A 199 -12.16 -52.13 5.55
CA HIS A 199 -12.73 -53.45 5.92
C HIS A 199 -11.95 -54.00 7.14
N PRO A 200 -12.59 -54.68 8.13
CA PRO A 200 -13.44 -55.84 7.85
C PRO A 200 -14.63 -56.09 8.81
N GLU A 201 -15.75 -56.56 8.24
CA GLU A 201 -16.68 -57.52 8.85
C GLU A 201 -17.12 -58.41 7.66
N GLY A 202 -17.01 -59.74 7.61
CA GLY A 202 -17.14 -60.77 8.62
C GLY A 202 -18.41 -61.57 8.33
N SER A 203 -18.34 -62.75 7.69
CA SER A 203 -19.20 -63.94 7.95
C SER A 203 -19.05 -65.06 6.91
N SER A 204 -18.62 -66.22 7.43
CA SER A 204 -19.15 -67.58 7.22
C SER A 204 -19.30 -68.18 5.81
N ALA A 205 -18.51 -69.23 5.57
CA ALA A 205 -18.98 -70.60 5.30
C ALA A 205 -17.93 -71.61 5.79
#